data_AF-A0A5B7EHY6-F1
#
_entry.id   AF-A0A5B7EHY6-F1
#
_cell.length_a   1.000
_cell.length_b   1.000
_cell.length_c   1.000
_cell.angle_alpha   90.00
_cell.angle_beta   90.00
_cell.angle_gamma   90.00
#
_symmetry.space_group_name_H-M   'P 1'
#
loop_
_entity.id
_entity.type
_entity.pdbx_description
1 polymer ?
#
loop_
_entity_poly.entity_id
_entity_poly.type
_entity_poly.pdbx_seq_one_letter_code
_entity_poly.pdbx_strand_id
1 'polypeptide(L)'
;MRQVFNLPSPSTLHSWLRKIPLSTGWSKPTLAVLKKKAETLAKEETLCGIVFDAMSIKESLHFDKASDSVIGREDFTEHGKRGINTFKIRELYEASIKKVQESGMKVMFTVCDQEGAHRSLFQTLGMTQENPSFIANDLDSDMEDSFMDDLPEVENDIVEVK
;
A
#
# COMPACT_ATOMS: atom_id res chain seq x y z
N MET A 1 23.11 15.94 -37.86
CA MET A 1 22.57 17.02 -37.01
C MET A 1 22.22 16.38 -35.67
N ARG A 2 22.98 16.63 -34.58
CA ARG A 2 22.71 16.02 -33.26
C ARG A 2 21.52 16.74 -32.62
N GLN A 3 20.44 16.03 -32.30
CA GLN A 3 19.36 16.58 -31.48
C GLN A 3 19.89 16.80 -30.05
N VAL A 4 20.05 18.06 -29.67
CA VAL A 4 20.37 18.44 -28.29
C VAL A 4 19.03 18.50 -27.56
N PHE A 5 18.75 17.50 -26.73
CA PHE A 5 17.59 17.54 -25.85
C PHE A 5 17.80 18.62 -24.78
N ASN A 6 16.90 19.61 -24.69
CA ASN A 6 16.93 20.68 -23.68
C ASN A 6 16.48 20.17 -22.29
N LEU A 7 17.14 19.12 -21.80
CA LEU A 7 16.84 18.51 -20.52
C LEU A 7 17.68 19.18 -19.42
N PRO A 8 17.11 19.31 -18.20
CA PRO A 8 17.87 19.77 -17.05
C PRO A 8 19.03 18.82 -16.75
N SER A 9 20.11 19.37 -16.17
CA SER A 9 21.23 18.54 -15.71
C SER A 9 20.79 17.60 -14.58
N PRO A 10 21.49 16.47 -14.36
CA PRO A 10 21.24 15.59 -13.21
C PRO A 10 21.26 16.35 -11.87
N SER A 11 22.16 17.33 -11.71
CA SER A 11 22.23 18.17 -10.51
C SER A 11 20.96 19.01 -10.30
N THR A 12 20.37 19.51 -11.38
CA THR A 12 19.09 20.23 -11.35
C THR A 12 17.96 19.30 -10.93
N LEU A 13 17.91 18.07 -11.46
CA LEU A 13 16.92 17.07 -11.05
C LEU A 13 17.06 16.69 -9.57
N HIS A 14 18.27 16.44 -9.08
CA HIS A 14 18.51 16.16 -7.66
C HIS A 14 18.09 17.35 -6.76
N SER A 15 18.34 18.58 -7.20
CA SER A 15 17.90 19.77 -6.47
C SER A 15 16.38 19.87 -6.39
N TRP A 16 15.67 19.52 -7.47
CA TRP A 16 14.20 19.51 -7.48
C TRP A 16 13.63 18.37 -6.63
N LEU A 17 14.19 17.16 -6.73
CA LEU A 17 13.75 16.01 -5.93
C LEU A 17 13.91 16.25 -4.43
N ARG A 18 14.98 16.95 -3.99
CA ARG A 18 15.17 17.34 -2.59
C ARG A 18 14.06 18.24 -2.03
N LYS A 19 13.28 18.91 -2.87
CA LYS A 19 12.15 19.75 -2.44
C LYS A 19 10.88 18.95 -2.18
N ILE A 20 10.85 17.66 -2.55
CA ILE A 20 9.72 16.78 -2.29
C ILE A 20 9.92 16.18 -0.88
N PRO A 21 9.15 16.60 0.13
CA PRO A 21 9.27 16.05 1.47
C PRO A 21 8.73 14.62 1.46
N LEU A 22 9.65 13.65 1.50
CA LEU A 22 9.31 12.25 1.68
C LEU A 22 9.44 11.91 3.16
N SER A 23 8.35 11.46 3.77
CA SER A 23 8.31 10.95 5.13
C SER A 23 7.79 9.53 5.14
N THR A 24 8.11 8.78 6.19
CA THR A 24 7.49 7.48 6.44
C THR A 24 6.00 7.63 6.73
N GLY A 25 5.23 6.54 6.53
CA GLY A 25 3.78 6.52 6.70
C GLY A 25 3.01 7.02 5.48
N TRP A 26 1.77 7.47 5.68
CA TRP A 26 0.89 7.86 4.58
C TRP A 26 1.19 9.25 4.04
N SER A 27 1.49 9.32 2.74
CA SER A 27 1.73 10.57 2.02
C SER A 27 0.45 11.41 1.95
N LYS A 28 0.39 12.50 2.74
CA LYS A 28 -0.72 13.46 2.71
C LYS A 28 -0.94 14.06 1.30
N PRO A 29 0.10 14.45 0.54
CA PRO A 29 -0.09 14.92 -0.83
C PRO A 29 -0.76 13.87 -1.72
N THR A 30 -0.35 12.60 -1.61
CA THR A 30 -0.93 11.51 -2.40
C THR A 30 -2.39 11.29 -2.05
N LEU A 31 -2.73 11.23 -0.75
CA LEU A 31 -4.11 11.09 -0.29
C LEU A 31 -4.98 12.29 -0.70
N ALA A 32 -4.43 13.51 -0.71
CA ALA A 32 -5.17 14.69 -1.17
C ALA A 32 -5.45 14.65 -2.68
N VAL A 33 -4.52 14.15 -3.49
CA VAL A 33 -4.74 13.92 -4.92
C VAL A 33 -5.79 12.83 -5.14
N LEU A 34 -5.70 11.74 -4.38
CA LEU A 34 -6.68 10.66 -4.44
C LEU A 34 -8.08 11.16 -4.10
N LYS A 35 -8.20 12.01 -3.07
CA LYS A 35 -9.46 12.64 -2.69
C LYS A 35 -10.06 13.49 -3.80
N LYS A 36 -9.26 14.37 -4.40
CA LYS A 36 -9.72 15.18 -5.54
C LYS A 36 -10.15 14.32 -6.72
N LYS A 37 -9.48 13.18 -6.93
CA LYS A 37 -9.85 12.24 -7.98
C LYS A 37 -11.18 11.57 -7.66
N ALA A 38 -11.38 11.09 -6.44
CA ALA A 38 -12.63 10.48 -5.98
C ALA A 38 -13.83 11.43 -6.13
N GLU A 39 -13.66 12.72 -5.82
CA GLU A 39 -14.70 13.75 -6.00
C GLU A 39 -15.17 13.92 -7.46
N THR A 40 -14.34 13.53 -8.43
CA THR A 40 -14.66 13.62 -9.87
C THR A 40 -15.23 12.34 -10.47
N LEU A 41 -15.17 11.23 -9.74
CA LEU A 41 -15.59 9.92 -10.23
C LEU A 41 -17.07 9.66 -9.95
N ALA A 42 -17.72 8.89 -10.82
CA ALA A 42 -19.04 8.34 -10.50
C ALA A 42 -18.93 7.31 -9.36
N LYS A 43 -20.04 7.03 -8.67
CA LYS A 43 -20.04 6.14 -7.48
C LYS A 43 -19.47 4.76 -7.82
N GLU A 44 -19.79 4.24 -9.00
CA GLU A 44 -19.35 2.94 -9.49
C GLU A 44 -17.85 2.91 -9.83
N GLU A 45 -17.26 4.06 -10.15
CA GLU A 45 -15.84 4.21 -10.49
C GLU A 45 -14.95 4.47 -9.26
N THR A 46 -15.55 4.67 -8.08
CA THR A 46 -14.80 4.81 -6.82
C THR A 46 -14.30 3.48 -6.27
N LEU A 47 -14.73 2.35 -6.86
CA LEU A 47 -14.32 1.01 -6.46
C LEU A 47 -12.82 0.80 -6.74
N CYS A 48 -12.07 0.34 -5.74
CA CYS A 48 -10.65 0.05 -5.88
C CYS A 48 -10.22 -1.20 -5.11
N GLY A 49 -9.16 -1.84 -5.59
CA GLY A 49 -8.39 -2.82 -4.83
C GLY A 49 -7.16 -2.17 -4.20
N ILE A 50 -6.72 -2.66 -3.04
CA ILE A 50 -5.41 -2.29 -2.46
C ILE A 50 -4.48 -3.51 -2.52
N VAL A 51 -3.35 -3.34 -3.19
CA VAL A 51 -2.30 -4.37 -3.25
C VAL A 51 -1.22 -4.02 -2.23
N PHE A 52 -0.92 -4.95 -1.34
CA PHE A 52 0.17 -4.86 -0.38
C PHE A 52 1.26 -5.84 -0.79
N ASP A 53 2.49 -5.35 -0.85
CA ASP A 53 3.67 -6.16 -1.14
C ASP A 53 4.73 -5.92 -0.06
N ALA A 54 5.39 -6.99 0.38
CA ALA A 54 6.44 -6.91 1.39
C ALA A 54 7.81 -6.83 0.71
N MET A 55 8.56 -5.76 1.00
CA MET A 55 9.92 -5.59 0.47
C MET A 55 10.97 -5.75 1.58
N SER A 56 11.95 -6.62 1.35
CA SER A 56 13.14 -6.71 2.20
C SER A 56 14.07 -5.52 1.96
N ILE A 57 14.25 -4.67 2.98
CA ILE A 57 15.15 -3.52 2.93
C ILE A 57 16.46 -3.85 3.65
N LYS A 58 17.59 -3.46 3.06
CA LYS A 58 18.91 -3.63 3.68
C LYS A 58 18.99 -2.86 5.00
N GLU A 59 19.40 -3.56 6.06
CA GLU A 59 19.71 -2.94 7.34
C GLU A 59 20.88 -1.97 7.18
N SER A 60 20.59 -0.69 7.34
CA SER A 60 21.56 0.39 7.20
C SER A 60 21.11 1.59 8.00
N LEU A 61 22.08 2.31 8.54
CA LEU A 61 21.87 3.51 9.31
C LEU A 61 22.56 4.65 8.58
N HIS A 62 21.80 5.68 8.22
CA HIS A 62 22.25 6.80 7.42
C HIS A 62 21.94 8.11 8.13
N PHE A 63 22.94 8.95 8.30
CA PHE A 63 22.73 10.30 8.78
C PHE A 63 22.32 11.20 7.62
N ASP A 64 21.10 11.72 7.64
CA ASP A 64 20.66 12.76 6.73
C ASP A 64 21.00 14.13 7.29
N LYS A 65 22.00 14.77 6.67
CA LYS A 65 22.45 16.11 7.05
C LYS A 65 21.39 17.19 6.86
N ALA A 66 20.41 16.99 5.98
CA ALA A 66 19.39 17.99 5.70
C ALA A 66 18.33 18.05 6.82
N SER A 67 17.95 16.89 7.36
CA SER A 67 17.00 16.78 8.47
C SER A 67 17.64 16.67 9.85
N ASP A 68 18.98 16.67 9.92
CA ASP A 68 19.76 16.46 11.16
C ASP A 68 19.30 15.20 11.92
N SER A 69 19.01 14.14 11.18
CA SER A 69 18.41 12.93 11.71
C SER A 69 19.15 11.67 11.27
N VAL A 70 19.13 10.67 12.14
CA VAL A 70 19.63 9.33 11.84
C VAL A 70 18.45 8.52 11.31
N ILE A 71 18.51 8.17 10.03
CA ILE A 71 17.50 7.35 9.33
C ILE A 71 17.97 5.91 9.36
N GLY A 72 17.09 5.00 9.76
CA GLY A 72 17.38 3.57 9.80
C GLY A 72 16.14 2.74 9.56
N ARG A 73 16.34 1.42 9.49
CA ARG A 73 15.26 0.44 9.41
C ARG A 73 14.66 0.24 10.81
N GLU A 74 13.36 0.47 10.94
CA GLU A 74 12.62 0.07 12.15
C GLU A 74 12.12 -1.36 11.97
N ASP A 75 12.58 -2.26 12.83
CA ASP A 75 12.08 -3.62 12.89
C ASP A 75 10.80 -3.68 13.73
N PHE A 76 9.70 -4.13 13.14
CA PHE A 76 8.47 -4.40 13.88
C PHE A 76 8.50 -5.76 14.61
N THR A 77 9.68 -6.26 15.00
CA THR A 77 9.83 -7.52 15.72
C THR A 77 9.69 -7.31 17.23
N GLU A 78 9.17 -8.30 17.96
CA GLU A 78 9.28 -8.30 19.42
C GLU A 78 10.71 -8.67 19.83
N HIS A 79 11.24 -8.00 20.85
CA HIS A 79 12.61 -8.19 21.36
C HIS A 79 13.05 -9.66 21.37
N GLY A 80 14.02 -10.01 20.52
CA GLY A 80 14.67 -11.32 20.49
C GLY A 80 14.00 -12.40 19.63
N LYS A 81 12.90 -12.11 18.93
CA LYS A 81 12.27 -13.05 17.98
C LYS A 81 12.60 -12.71 16.52
N ARG A 82 12.87 -13.73 15.72
CA ARG A 82 12.93 -13.64 14.25
C ARG A 82 11.50 -13.73 13.71
N GLY A 83 10.86 -12.59 13.46
CA GLY A 83 9.52 -12.54 12.86
C GLY A 83 8.82 -11.20 13.06
N ILE A 84 8.08 -10.75 12.04
CA ILE A 84 7.33 -9.49 12.09
C ILE A 84 6.15 -9.64 13.06
N ASN A 85 5.88 -8.64 13.91
CA ASN A 85 4.72 -8.66 14.79
C ASN A 85 3.43 -8.53 13.95
N THR A 86 2.68 -9.62 13.87
CA THR A 86 1.41 -9.71 13.12
C THR A 86 0.40 -8.64 13.54
N PHE A 87 0.35 -8.23 14.82
CA PHE A 87 -0.56 -7.19 15.29
C PHE A 87 -0.22 -5.81 14.71
N LYS A 88 1.07 -5.47 14.61
CA LYS A 88 1.50 -4.20 14.01
C LYS A 88 1.25 -4.17 12.50
N ILE A 89 1.47 -5.29 11.81
CA ILE A 89 1.11 -5.41 10.38
C ILE A 89 -0.38 -5.20 10.22
N ARG A 90 -1.21 -5.86 11.04
CA ARG A 90 -2.66 -5.71 11.01
C ARG A 90 -3.08 -4.26 11.17
N GLU A 91 -2.54 -3.57 12.18
CA GLU A 91 -2.83 -2.17 12.43
C GLU A 91 -2.47 -1.28 11.21
N LEU A 92 -1.34 -1.54 10.56
CA LEU A 92 -0.94 -0.82 9.35
C LEU A 92 -1.87 -1.09 8.16
N TYR A 93 -2.34 -2.33 7.99
CA TYR A 93 -3.28 -2.70 6.93
C TYR A 93 -4.63 -2.00 7.14
N GLU A 94 -5.23 -2.16 8.33
CA GLU A 94 -6.52 -1.54 8.68
C GLU A 94 -6.44 -0.01 8.57
N ALA A 95 -5.36 0.59 9.08
CA ALA A 95 -5.15 2.04 8.96
C ALA A 95 -4.98 2.50 7.51
N SER A 96 -4.34 1.69 6.65
CA SER A 96 -4.19 2.01 5.22
C SER A 96 -5.51 1.95 4.48
N ILE A 97 -6.31 0.91 4.70
CA ILE A 97 -7.67 0.78 4.13
C ILE A 97 -8.51 1.99 4.56
N LYS A 98 -8.52 2.31 5.85
CA LYS A 98 -9.23 3.47 6.39
C LYS A 98 -8.79 4.78 5.74
N LYS A 99 -7.49 5.00 5.56
CA LYS A 99 -6.97 6.24 4.92
C LYS A 99 -7.39 6.37 3.46
N VAL A 100 -7.47 5.26 2.74
CA VAL A 100 -7.97 5.24 1.36
C VAL A 100 -9.47 5.50 1.33
N GLN A 101 -10.24 4.88 2.24
CA GLN A 101 -11.68 5.12 2.35
C GLN A 101 -12.02 6.57 2.76
N GLU A 102 -11.25 7.17 3.68
CA GLU A 102 -11.35 8.58 4.05
C GLU A 102 -11.12 9.54 2.86
N SER A 103 -10.46 9.08 1.79
CA SER A 103 -10.29 9.85 0.56
C SER A 103 -11.51 9.81 -0.37
N GLY A 104 -12.53 9.00 -0.06
CA GLY A 104 -13.74 8.85 -0.89
C GLY A 104 -13.67 7.71 -1.89
N MET A 105 -12.61 6.90 -1.85
CA MET A 105 -12.53 5.64 -2.60
C MET A 105 -13.23 4.53 -1.82
N LYS A 106 -13.82 3.57 -2.53
CA LYS A 106 -14.46 2.40 -1.95
C LYS A 106 -13.58 1.18 -2.19
N VAL A 107 -12.91 0.73 -1.13
CA VAL A 107 -12.11 -0.49 -1.18
C VAL A 107 -13.07 -1.67 -1.27
N MET A 108 -12.84 -2.58 -2.22
CA MET A 108 -13.66 -3.78 -2.45
C MET A 108 -12.89 -5.06 -2.16
N PHE A 109 -11.59 -5.02 -2.46
CA PHE A 109 -10.71 -6.14 -2.23
C PHE A 109 -9.31 -5.69 -1.89
N THR A 110 -8.57 -6.59 -1.25
CA THR A 110 -7.14 -6.42 -1.06
C THR A 110 -6.40 -7.65 -1.53
N VAL A 111 -5.18 -7.45 -2.01
CA VAL A 111 -4.30 -8.51 -2.54
C VAL A 111 -2.97 -8.39 -1.82
N CYS A 112 -2.41 -9.50 -1.38
CA CYS A 112 -1.04 -9.56 -0.88
C CYS A 112 -0.43 -10.93 -1.12
N ASP A 113 0.90 -10.98 -1.10
CA ASP A 113 1.66 -12.21 -1.26
C ASP A 113 1.47 -13.16 -0.06
N GLN A 114 1.57 -14.47 -0.33
CA GLN A 114 1.40 -15.54 0.67
C GLN A 114 2.66 -15.77 1.53
N GLU A 115 3.59 -14.82 1.64
CA GLU A 115 4.75 -14.99 2.50
C GLU A 115 4.33 -15.18 3.98
N GLY A 116 5.19 -15.84 4.77
CA GLY A 116 4.81 -16.38 6.09
C GLY A 116 4.28 -15.36 7.10
N ALA A 117 4.65 -14.08 6.97
CA ALA A 117 4.14 -12.99 7.80
C ALA A 117 2.66 -12.64 7.49
N HIS A 118 2.27 -12.68 6.21
CA HIS A 118 0.91 -12.40 5.76
C HIS A 118 -0.04 -13.58 5.99
N ARG A 119 0.45 -14.83 5.93
CA ARG A 119 -0.34 -16.00 6.33
C ARG A 119 -0.83 -15.95 7.77
N SER A 120 -0.01 -15.43 8.69
CA SER A 120 -0.40 -15.23 10.09
C SER A 120 -1.43 -14.10 10.25
N LEU A 121 -1.40 -13.10 9.38
CA LEU A 121 -2.36 -12.00 9.34
C LEU A 121 -3.75 -12.54 8.95
N PHE A 122 -3.85 -13.41 7.93
CA PHE A 122 -5.12 -14.01 7.49
C PHE A 122 -5.85 -14.75 8.61
N GLN A 123 -5.12 -15.54 9.40
CA GLN A 123 -5.69 -16.23 10.57
C GLN A 123 -6.23 -15.24 11.61
N THR A 124 -5.54 -14.11 11.79
CA THR A 124 -5.93 -13.07 12.76
C THR A 124 -7.14 -12.26 12.28
N LEU A 125 -7.34 -12.15 10.97
CA LEU A 125 -8.50 -11.53 10.33
C LEU A 125 -9.68 -12.51 10.18
N GLY A 126 -9.53 -13.77 10.57
CA GLY A 126 -10.57 -14.79 10.48
C GLY A 126 -10.81 -15.32 9.06
N MET A 127 -9.86 -15.09 8.16
CA MET A 127 -9.98 -15.45 6.74
C MET A 127 -9.48 -16.88 6.49
N THR A 128 -10.17 -17.60 5.61
CA THR A 128 -9.82 -18.94 5.17
C THR A 128 -9.93 -19.05 3.65
N GLN A 129 -9.45 -20.15 3.05
CA GLN A 129 -9.68 -20.39 1.62
C GLN A 129 -11.17 -20.50 1.27
N GLU A 130 -12.00 -20.93 2.22
CA GLU A 130 -13.45 -21.07 2.05
C GLU A 130 -14.20 -19.76 2.34
N ASN A 131 -13.60 -18.85 3.12
CA ASN A 131 -14.11 -17.53 3.42
C ASN A 131 -12.97 -16.50 3.32
N PRO A 132 -12.64 -16.04 2.11
CA PRO A 132 -11.53 -15.13 1.89
C PRO A 132 -11.92 -13.67 2.20
N SER A 133 -13.09 -13.40 2.76
CA SER A 133 -13.53 -12.05 3.12
C SER A 133 -13.31 -11.74 4.60
N PHE A 134 -13.01 -10.48 4.87
CA PHE A 134 -13.05 -9.91 6.21
C PHE A 134 -13.75 -8.55 6.15
N ILE A 135 -14.36 -8.12 7.24
CA ILE A 135 -15.04 -6.82 7.28
C ILE A 135 -14.04 -5.80 7.83
N ALA A 136 -13.51 -4.94 6.96
CA ALA A 136 -12.62 -3.86 7.36
C ALA A 136 -13.40 -2.56 7.63
N ASN A 137 -14.49 -2.61 8.40
CA ASN A 137 -15.08 -1.52 9.19
C ASN A 137 -16.53 -1.82 9.62
N ASP A 138 -16.89 -1.45 10.86
CA ASP A 138 -18.28 -1.39 11.37
C ASP A 138 -19.13 -0.27 10.75
N LEU A 139 -18.70 0.35 9.65
CA LEU A 139 -19.29 1.59 9.12
C LEU A 139 -20.18 1.44 7.88
N ASP A 140 -20.37 0.24 7.35
CA ASP A 140 -21.51 -0.09 6.48
C ASP A 140 -21.75 -1.59 6.63
N SER A 141 -22.82 -1.97 7.34
CA SER A 141 -23.20 -3.36 7.65
C SER A 141 -23.50 -4.26 6.44
N ASP A 142 -23.31 -3.74 5.23
CA ASP A 142 -23.73 -4.36 3.98
C ASP A 142 -22.55 -4.67 3.04
N MET A 143 -21.29 -4.51 3.48
CA MET A 143 -20.13 -4.81 2.65
C MET A 143 -19.07 -5.67 3.32
N GLU A 144 -18.85 -6.83 2.69
CA GLU A 144 -17.74 -7.74 2.96
C GLU A 144 -16.58 -7.35 2.03
N ASP A 145 -15.42 -6.99 2.59
CA ASP A 145 -14.21 -6.82 1.79
C ASP A 145 -13.67 -8.22 1.46
N SER A 146 -13.59 -8.52 0.18
CA SER A 146 -13.09 -9.82 -0.31
C SER A 146 -11.58 -9.77 -0.51
N PHE A 147 -10.83 -10.76 -0.07
CA PHE A 147 -9.42 -10.85 -0.36
C PHE A 147 -9.20 -11.79 -1.54
N MET A 148 -8.28 -11.44 -2.44
CA MET A 148 -7.95 -12.27 -3.58
C MET A 148 -6.44 -12.52 -3.56
N ASP A 149 -6.04 -13.79 -3.47
CA ASP A 149 -4.64 -14.19 -3.62
C ASP A 149 -4.21 -14.00 -5.08
N ASP A 150 -2.93 -13.67 -5.31
CA ASP A 150 -2.34 -13.65 -6.66
C ASP A 150 -2.59 -15.01 -7.34
N LEU A 151 -3.52 -15.01 -8.29
CA LEU A 151 -3.73 -16.14 -9.18
C LEU A 151 -2.49 -16.28 -10.07
N PRO A 152 -1.97 -17.49 -10.33
CA PRO A 152 -0.89 -17.68 -11.29
C PRO A 152 -1.34 -17.09 -12.64
N GLU A 153 -0.43 -16.43 -13.35
CA GLU A 153 -0.67 -15.98 -14.73
C GLU A 153 -1.14 -17.17 -15.57
N VAL A 154 -2.45 -17.30 -15.75
CA VAL A 154 -3.04 -18.24 -16.71
C VAL A 154 -3.41 -17.43 -17.94
N GLU A 155 -2.63 -17.67 -18.99
CA GLU A 155 -2.93 -17.27 -20.37
C GLU A 155 -4.39 -17.58 -20.75
N ASN A 156 -5.01 -16.64 -21.46
CA ASN A 156 -6.20 -16.80 -22.30
C ASN A 156 -7.46 -17.37 -21.64
N ASP A 157 -8.42 -16.50 -21.33
CA ASP A 157 -9.76 -16.52 -21.93
C ASP A 157 -10.65 -15.47 -21.24
N ILE A 158 -10.65 -14.26 -21.78
CA ILE A 158 -11.73 -13.29 -21.52
C ILE A 158 -12.91 -13.76 -22.37
N VAL A 159 -13.88 -14.42 -21.74
CA VAL A 159 -15.23 -14.57 -22.29
C VAL A 159 -16.13 -13.50 -21.67
N GLU A 160 -16.84 -12.81 -22.55
CA GLU A 160 -17.57 -11.57 -22.36
C GLU A 160 -18.68 -11.57 -21.31
N VAL A 161 -18.99 -10.34 -20.89
CA VAL A 161 -20.19 -9.88 -20.22
C VAL A 161 -21.47 -10.29 -20.99
N LYS A 162 -22.23 -11.26 -20.47
CA LYS A 162 -23.68 -11.20 -20.18
C LYS A 162 -24.21 -12.50 -19.59
#